data_AF-A0A453HJ01-F1
#
_entry.id   AF-A0A453HJ01-F1
#
_cell.length_a   1.000
_cell.length_b   1.000
_cell.length_c   1.000
_cell.angle_alpha   90.00
_cell.angle_beta   90.00
_cell.angle_gamma   90.00
#
_symmetry.space_group_name_H-M   'P 1'
#
loop_
_entity.id
_entity.type
_entity.pdbx_description
1 polymer ?
#
loop_
_entity_poly.entity_id
_entity_poly.type
_entity_poly.pdbx_seq_one_letter_code
_entity_poly.pdbx_strand_id
1 'polypeptide(L)'
;AYEKSEDPIYVLDNNIPIDPQYYLENQISKPLLRIFEPILKNASRELLHGSHTRAVSISTPSNSGIMKFAKKQLTCLGCKAVISGPNQTLCSHCKGREAELYCKTVANGRISIL
;
A
#
# COMPACT_ATOMS: atom_id res chain seq x y z
N ALA A 1 15.41 17.36 -4.65
CA ALA A 1 14.01 17.55 -5.10
C ALA A 1 13.91 17.71 -6.61
N TYR A 2 14.80 18.50 -7.24
CA TYR A 2 14.78 18.72 -8.70
C TYR A 2 15.01 17.45 -9.55
N GLU A 3 15.81 16.49 -9.09
CA GLU A 3 16.13 15.25 -9.83
C GLU A 3 15.00 14.21 -9.83
N LYS A 4 13.94 14.42 -9.04
CA LYS A 4 12.80 13.50 -8.92
C LYS A 4 11.49 14.16 -9.37
N SER A 5 11.60 15.25 -10.13
CA SER A 5 10.45 15.98 -10.67
C SER A 5 10.18 15.50 -12.08
N GLU A 6 8.96 15.00 -12.31
CA GLU A 6 8.51 14.49 -13.62
C GLU A 6 7.20 15.17 -14.03
N ASP A 7 6.91 15.19 -15.33
CA ASP A 7 5.64 15.69 -15.86
C ASP A 7 4.47 14.75 -15.48
N PRO A 8 3.30 15.27 -15.04
CA PRO A 8 2.17 14.43 -14.64
C PRO A 8 1.66 13.46 -15.71
N ILE A 9 1.70 13.84 -16.99
CA ILE A 9 1.27 12.97 -18.09
C ILE A 9 2.28 11.84 -18.27
N TYR A 10 3.58 12.17 -18.24
CA TYR A 10 4.64 11.17 -18.35
C TYR A 10 4.61 10.13 -17.21
N VAL A 11 4.31 10.58 -15.99
CA VAL A 11 4.14 9.71 -14.81
C VAL A 11 3.01 8.69 -15.01
N LEU A 12 1.89 9.14 -15.58
CA LEU A 12 0.74 8.27 -15.88
C LEU A 12 1.10 7.24 -16.96
N ASP A 13 1.69 7.68 -18.07
CA ASP A 13 2.03 6.81 -19.20
C ASP A 13 3.04 5.73 -18.82
N ASN A 14 3.98 6.04 -17.93
CA ASN A 14 5.06 5.13 -17.53
C ASN A 14 4.82 4.42 -16.19
N ASN A 15 3.68 4.66 -15.54
CA ASN A 15 3.35 4.11 -14.21
C ASN A 15 4.48 4.33 -13.19
N ILE A 16 5.03 5.55 -13.17
CA ILE A 16 6.15 5.89 -12.27
C ILE A 16 5.64 5.87 -10.82
N PRO A 17 6.29 5.14 -9.91
CA PRO A 17 5.85 5.07 -8.52
C PRO A 17 6.03 6.43 -7.84
N ILE A 18 4.99 6.85 -7.15
CA ILE A 18 5.00 8.06 -6.33
C ILE A 18 5.75 7.75 -5.02
N ASP A 19 6.51 8.71 -4.50
CA ASP A 19 7.16 8.62 -3.18
C ASP A 19 6.24 9.23 -2.10
N PRO A 20 5.37 8.44 -1.45
CA PRO A 20 4.41 8.97 -0.46
C PRO A 20 5.11 9.59 0.75
N GLN A 21 6.30 9.10 1.11
CA GLN A 21 7.03 9.60 2.28
C GLN A 21 7.50 11.04 2.04
N TYR A 22 7.99 11.33 0.82
CA TYR A 22 8.37 12.68 0.44
C TYR A 22 7.21 13.68 0.61
N TYR A 23 6.01 13.35 0.12
CA TYR A 23 4.83 14.21 0.24
C TYR A 23 4.38 14.35 1.71
N LEU A 24 4.38 13.26 2.46
CA LEU A 24 4.01 13.25 3.87
C LEU A 24 4.92 14.19 4.67
N GLU A 25 6.24 14.07 4.53
CA GLU A 25 7.21 14.84 5.30
C GLU A 25 7.32 16.30 4.83
N ASN A 26 7.33 16.55 3.52
CA ASN A 26 7.69 17.87 3.02
C ASN A 26 6.49 18.79 2.78
N GLN A 27 5.31 18.22 2.50
CA GLN A 27 4.12 18.98 2.13
C GLN A 27 3.01 18.88 3.17
N ILE A 28 2.71 17.69 3.69
CA ILE A 28 1.53 17.46 4.54
C ILE A 28 1.84 17.67 6.03
N SER A 29 3.02 17.25 6.51
CA SER A 29 3.35 17.30 7.94
C SER A 29 3.34 18.73 8.50
N LYS A 30 3.99 19.67 7.82
CA LYS A 30 4.17 21.07 8.26
C LYS A 30 2.84 21.81 8.48
N PRO A 31 1.88 21.82 7.53
CA PRO A 31 0.59 22.47 7.76
C PRO A 31 -0.22 21.77 8.86
N LEU A 32 -0.18 20.44 8.96
CA LEU A 32 -0.87 19.72 10.03
C LEU A 32 -0.31 20.09 11.41
N LEU A 33 1.00 20.07 11.58
CA LEU A 33 1.64 20.45 12.84
C LEU A 33 1.30 21.89 13.21
N ARG A 34 1.34 22.82 12.26
CA ARG A 34 0.96 24.22 12.51
C ARG A 34 -0.47 24.38 13.05
N ILE A 35 -1.41 23.55 12.60
CA ILE A 35 -2.82 23.61 13.03
C ILE A 35 -3.00 22.92 14.40
N PHE A 36 -2.34 21.79 14.63
CA PHE A 36 -2.61 20.93 15.78
C PHE A 36 -1.64 21.10 16.96
N GLU A 37 -0.47 21.71 16.77
CA GLU A 37 0.48 22.00 17.86
C GLU A 37 -0.12 22.82 19.03
N PRO A 38 -0.99 23.83 18.79
CA PRO A 38 -1.62 24.56 19.89
C PRO A 38 -2.64 23.73 20.69
N ILE A 39 -3.12 22.62 20.12
CA ILE A 39 -4.20 21.80 20.68
C ILE A 39 -3.63 20.53 21.33
N LEU A 40 -2.63 19.91 20.71
CA LEU A 40 -2.04 18.64 21.12
C LEU A 40 -0.61 18.83 21.59
N LYS A 41 -0.25 18.24 22.75
CA LYS A 41 1.09 18.36 23.33
C LYS A 41 2.21 17.83 22.43
N ASN A 42 1.94 16.79 21.65
CA ASN A 42 2.89 16.19 20.70
C ASN A 42 2.17 15.78 19.40
N ALA A 43 1.69 16.77 18.64
CA ALA A 43 0.91 16.54 17.41
C ALA A 43 1.60 15.60 16.40
N SER A 44 2.93 15.66 16.27
CA SER A 44 3.67 14.79 15.33
C SER A 44 3.54 13.31 15.69
N ARG A 45 3.77 12.98 16.96
CA ARG A 45 3.71 11.60 17.45
C ARG A 45 2.28 11.07 17.49
N GLU A 46 1.29 11.91 17.71
CA GLU A 46 -0.11 11.49 17.76
C GLU A 46 -0.72 11.30 16.36
N LEU A 47 -0.34 12.14 15.38
CA LEU A 47 -0.94 12.12 14.05
C LEU A 47 -0.14 11.29 13.05
N LEU A 48 1.19 11.45 13.01
CA LEU A 48 2.04 10.93 11.93
C LEU A 48 2.74 9.62 12.29
N HIS A 49 2.80 9.29 13.59
CA HIS A 49 3.42 8.06 14.09
C HIS A 49 2.42 7.27 14.91
N GLY A 50 2.53 5.94 14.94
CA GLY A 50 1.71 5.12 15.83
C GLY A 50 1.27 3.80 15.21
N SER A 51 0.31 3.14 15.86
CA SER A 51 -0.29 1.91 15.36
C SER A 51 -1.14 2.14 14.12
N HIS A 52 -1.78 3.31 14.02
CA HIS A 52 -2.66 3.69 12.91
C HIS A 52 -1.92 3.94 11.59
N THR A 53 -0.62 4.25 11.62
CA THR A 53 0.20 4.48 10.42
C THR A 53 1.05 3.28 9.99
N ARG A 54 0.96 2.13 10.69
CA ARG A 54 1.74 0.91 10.34
C ARG A 54 1.30 0.24 9.05
N ALA A 55 0.11 0.54 8.54
CA ALA A 55 -0.38 0.01 7.28
C ALA A 55 0.10 0.89 6.12
N VAL A 56 1.20 0.52 5.47
CA VAL A 56 1.76 1.24 4.31
C VAL A 56 1.41 0.48 3.03
N SER A 57 0.90 1.21 2.04
CA SER A 57 0.69 0.69 0.67
C SER A 57 1.75 1.30 -0.24
N ILE A 58 2.72 0.48 -0.66
CA ILE A 58 3.80 0.89 -1.56
C ILE A 58 3.49 0.32 -2.94
N SER A 59 3.35 1.19 -3.94
CA SER A 59 3.28 0.78 -5.34
C SER A 59 4.70 0.47 -5.83
N THR A 60 4.93 -0.77 -6.26
CA THR A 60 6.17 -1.13 -6.93
C THR A 60 6.02 -0.96 -8.44
N PRO A 61 7.03 -0.42 -9.14
CA PRO A 61 7.00 -0.31 -10.60
C PRO A 61 6.94 -1.71 -11.21
N SER A 62 5.98 -1.93 -12.11
CA SER A 62 5.69 -3.25 -12.68
C SER A 62 6.59 -3.61 -13.86
N ASN A 63 7.11 -2.63 -14.61
CA ASN A 63 7.57 -2.87 -15.98
C ASN A 63 9.04 -2.51 -16.29
N SER A 64 9.89 -2.23 -15.29
CA SER A 64 11.29 -1.82 -15.54
C SER A 64 12.35 -2.65 -14.80
N GLY A 65 13.52 -2.82 -15.45
CA GLY A 65 14.72 -3.42 -14.87
C GLY A 65 14.53 -4.83 -14.30
N ILE A 66 14.95 -5.02 -13.05
CA ILE A 66 14.94 -6.29 -12.30
C ILE A 66 13.53 -6.89 -12.19
N MET A 67 12.48 -6.07 -12.16
CA MET A 67 11.10 -6.53 -11.97
C MET A 67 10.58 -7.36 -13.16
N LYS A 68 11.17 -7.23 -14.36
CA LYS A 68 10.83 -8.06 -15.54
C LYS A 68 11.11 -9.55 -15.35
N PHE A 69 11.99 -9.90 -14.42
CA PHE A 69 12.37 -11.29 -14.13
C PHE A 69 11.68 -11.84 -12.87
N ALA A 70 10.87 -11.03 -12.18
CA ALA A 70 10.16 -11.45 -10.99
C ALA A 70 8.93 -12.29 -11.35
N LYS A 71 8.82 -13.51 -10.80
CA LYS A 71 7.64 -14.35 -10.95
C LYS A 71 6.64 -14.04 -9.84
N LYS A 72 5.44 -13.56 -10.21
CA LYS A 72 4.32 -13.34 -9.28
C LYS A 72 3.92 -14.67 -8.64
N GLN A 73 4.01 -14.76 -7.32
CA GLN A 73 3.55 -15.91 -6.54
C GLN A 73 2.15 -15.62 -5.99
N LEU A 74 1.29 -16.63 -6.01
CA LEU A 74 -0.02 -16.54 -5.39
C LEU A 74 0.14 -16.55 -3.86
N THR A 75 -0.65 -15.75 -3.17
CA THR A 75 -0.64 -15.65 -1.71
C THR A 75 -2.06 -15.79 -1.16
N CYS A 76 -2.16 -16.39 0.03
CA CYS A 76 -3.42 -16.56 0.74
C CYS A 76 -4.05 -15.19 1.07
N LEU A 77 -5.32 -14.99 0.73
CA LEU A 77 -6.04 -13.74 1.01
C LEU A 77 -6.15 -13.42 2.51
N GLY A 78 -6.15 -14.45 3.37
CA GLY A 78 -6.27 -14.27 4.83
C GLY A 78 -4.95 -13.95 5.53
N CYS A 79 -3.88 -14.68 5.22
CA CYS A 79 -2.62 -14.61 5.98
C CYS A 79 -1.39 -14.25 5.13
N LYS A 80 -1.55 -14.02 3.82
CA LYS A 80 -0.47 -13.72 2.86
C LYS A 80 0.60 -14.82 2.71
N ALA A 81 0.38 -16.02 3.27
CA ALA A 81 1.26 -17.16 3.05
C ALA A 81 1.29 -17.55 1.56
N VAL A 82 2.46 -17.91 1.05
CA VAL A 82 2.64 -18.35 -0.34
C VAL A 82 1.88 -19.66 -0.57
N ILE A 83 1.20 -19.75 -1.70
CA ILE A 83 0.41 -20.93 -2.10
C ILE A 83 0.84 -21.40 -3.50
N SER A 84 0.97 -22.71 -3.66
CA SER A 84 1.49 -23.32 -4.90
C SER A 84 0.41 -23.71 -5.91
N GLY A 85 -0.86 -23.78 -5.48
CA GLY A 85 -1.96 -24.22 -6.32
C GLY A 85 -2.53 -23.10 -7.20
N PRO A 86 -2.66 -23.28 -8.53
CA PRO A 86 -3.13 -22.23 -9.44
C PRO A 86 -4.60 -21.80 -9.20
N ASN A 87 -5.41 -22.67 -8.59
CA ASN A 87 -6.82 -22.39 -8.24
C ASN A 87 -7.06 -22.26 -6.74
N GLN A 88 -6.01 -22.10 -5.94
CA GLN A 88 -6.13 -21.91 -4.50
C GLN A 88 -6.10 -20.42 -4.18
N THR A 89 -7.00 -19.94 -3.32
CA THR A 89 -7.04 -18.54 -2.85
C THR A 89 -6.75 -18.44 -1.34
N LEU A 90 -6.94 -19.55 -0.62
CA LEU A 90 -6.76 -19.67 0.83
C LEU A 90 -5.87 -20.86 1.18
N CYS A 91 -4.97 -20.69 2.16
CA CYS A 91 -4.22 -21.80 2.74
C CYS A 91 -5.11 -22.70 3.61
N SER A 92 -4.65 -23.91 3.93
CA SER A 92 -5.40 -24.89 4.75
C SER A 92 -5.86 -24.32 6.10
N HIS A 93 -5.09 -23.41 6.70
CA HIS A 93 -5.43 -22.77 7.96
C HIS A 93 -6.53 -21.70 7.84
N CYS A 94 -6.67 -21.06 6.67
CA CYS A 94 -7.68 -20.01 6.44
C CYS A 94 -8.98 -20.52 5.81
N LYS A 95 -9.04 -21.78 5.36
CA LYS A 95 -10.24 -22.37 4.74
C LYS A 95 -11.48 -22.29 5.63
N GLY A 96 -11.35 -22.47 6.94
CA GLY A 96 -12.50 -22.38 7.87
C GLY A 96 -13.14 -20.99 7.96
N ARG A 97 -12.48 -19.93 7.46
CA ARG A 97 -12.97 -18.54 7.49
C ARG A 97 -13.29 -18.00 6.09
N GLU A 98 -13.55 -18.88 5.14
CA GLU A 98 -13.73 -18.51 3.73
C GLU A 98 -14.85 -17.48 3.52
N ALA A 99 -16.03 -17.68 4.13
CA ALA A 99 -17.16 -16.76 4.00
C ALA A 99 -16.84 -15.35 4.55
N GLU A 100 -16.14 -15.27 5.69
CA GLU A 100 -15.72 -14.00 6.29
C GLU A 100 -14.74 -13.26 5.35
N LEU A 101 -13.73 -13.97 4.86
CA LEU A 101 -12.71 -13.42 3.97
C LEU A 101 -13.32 -12.99 2.63
N TYR A 102 -14.28 -13.74 2.12
CA TYR A 102 -15.02 -13.38 0.90
C TYR A 102 -15.79 -12.07 1.09
N CYS A 103 -16.65 -11.99 2.10
CA CYS A 103 -17.44 -10.79 2.39
C CYS A 103 -16.54 -9.56 2.60
N LYS A 104 -15.43 -9.73 3.33
CA LYS A 104 -14.46 -8.65 3.56
C LYS A 104 -13.77 -8.20 2.26
N THR A 105 -13.48 -9.12 1.35
CA THR A 105 -12.81 -8.79 0.08
C THR A 105 -13.78 -8.07 -0.86
N VAL A 106 -15.03 -8.53 -0.95
CA VAL A 106 -16.09 -7.90 -1.75
C VAL A 106 -16.41 -6.50 -1.22
N ALA A 107 -16.57 -6.33 0.10
CA ALA A 107 -16.86 -5.03 0.70
C ALA A 107 -15.74 -3.99 0.47
N ASN A 108 -14.49 -4.43 0.36
CA ASN A 108 -13.34 -3.55 0.08
C ASN A 108 -13.07 -3.33 -1.41
N GLY A 109 -13.85 -3.92 -2.32
CA GLY A 109 -13.66 -3.79 -3.77
C GLY A 109 -12.33 -4.35 -4.31
N ARG A 110 -11.53 -5.06 -3.48
CA ARG A 110 -10.26 -5.67 -3.88
C ARG A 110 -10.49 -7.02 -4.56
N ILE A 111 -11.35 -7.03 -5.56
CA ILE A 111 -11.52 -8.17 -6.44
C ILE A 111 -10.45 -8.02 -7.53
N SER A 112 -9.22 -8.47 -7.24
CA SER A 112 -8.23 -8.73 -8.28
C SER A 112 -8.65 -10.01 -9.02
N ILE A 113 -9.70 -9.90 -9.84
CA ILE A 113 -9.94 -10.87 -10.91
C ILE A 113 -9.07 -10.41 -12.08
N LEU A 114 -8.07 -11.25 -12.36
CA LEU A 114 -7.10 -11.23 -13.47
C LEU A 114 -5.90 -10.27 -13.29
#